data_AF-A0A6P1DC90-F1
#
_entry.id   AF-A0A6P1DC90-F1
#
_cell.length_a   1.000
_cell.length_b   1.000
_cell.length_c   1.000
_cell.angle_alpha   90.00
_cell.angle_beta   90.00
_cell.angle_gamma   90.00
#
_symmetry.space_group_name_H-M   'P 1'
#
loop_
_entity.id
_entity.type
_entity.pdbx_description
1 polymer ?
#
loop_
_entity_poly.entity_id
_entity_poly.type
_entity_poly.pdbx_seq_one_letter_code
_entity_poly.pdbx_strand_id
1 'polypeptide(L)' 'VEHNPVEIWERSCAVIQTALGRHGLRASDLAAVGVTNQRETTVLWDRHTGRPVRNAIVWQDTRTEDLVARLAQRPDA' A
#
# COMPACT_ATOMS: atom_id res chain seq x y z
N VAL A 1 4.73 -8.42 -9.62
CA VAL A 1 3.29 -8.14 -9.38
C VAL A 1 3.13 -6.66 -9.07
N GLU A 2 2.18 -5.98 -9.72
CA GLU A 2 1.89 -4.57 -9.48
C GLU A 2 0.41 -4.36 -9.14
N HIS A 3 0.11 -3.39 -8.29
CA HIS A 3 -1.26 -2.96 -7.99
C HIS A 3 -1.42 -1.45 -8.21
N ASN A 4 -2.60 -1.01 -8.64
CA ASN A 4 -2.93 0.42 -8.73
C ASN A 4 -3.16 1.00 -7.31
N PRO A 5 -2.36 1.98 -6.84
CA PRO A 5 -2.51 2.57 -5.50
C PRO A 5 -3.84 3.30 -5.31
N VAL A 6 -4.39 3.87 -6.38
CA VAL A 6 -5.70 4.56 -6.34
C VAL A 6 -6.80 3.54 -6.06
N GLU A 7 -6.76 2.37 -6.71
CA GLU A 7 -7.73 1.32 -6.43
C GLU A 7 -7.60 0.80 -4.99
N ILE A 8 -6.38 0.58 -4.49
CA ILE A 8 -6.17 0.17 -3.08
C ILE A 8 -6.84 1.16 -2.12
N TRP A 9 -6.69 2.46 -2.37
CA TRP A 9 -7.29 3.52 -1.58
C TRP A 9 -8.82 3.49 -1.66
N GLU A 10 -9.37 3.50 -2.87
CA GLU A 10 -10.82 3.52 -3.11
C GLU A 10 -11.52 2.31 -2.50
N ARG A 11 -10.93 1.11 -2.64
CA ARG A 11 -11.45 -0.11 -2.03
C ARG A 11 -11.41 -0.03 -0.51
N SER A 12 -10.35 0.51 0.06
CA SER A 12 -10.22 0.72 1.52
C SER A 12 -11.31 1.67 2.05
N CYS A 13 -11.55 2.78 1.36
CA CYS A 13 -12.64 3.70 1.71
C CYS A 13 -14.01 3.04 1.61
N ALA A 14 -14.27 2.28 0.54
CA ALA A 14 -15.54 1.61 0.32
C ALA A 14 -15.88 0.60 1.42
N VAL A 15 -14.91 -0.21 1.86
CA VAL A 15 -15.13 -1.17 2.95
C VAL A 15 -15.35 -0.49 4.31
N ILE A 16 -14.65 0.62 4.58
CA ILE A 16 -14.86 1.42 5.81
C ILE A 16 -16.29 1.98 5.84
N GLN A 17 -16.74 2.61 4.75
CA GLN A 17 -18.10 3.15 4.65
C GLN A 17 -19.16 2.06 4.80
N THR A 18 -18.96 0.91 4.15
CA THR A 18 -19.86 -0.23 4.25
C THR A 18 -19.94 -0.76 5.68
N ALA A 19 -18.80 -0.87 6.38
CA ALA A 19 -18.75 -1.36 7.76
C ALA A 19 -19.49 -0.43 8.73
N LEU A 20 -19.26 0.89 8.63
CA LEU A 20 -19.98 1.88 9.44
C LEU A 20 -21.49 1.87 9.16
N GLY A 21 -21.86 1.87 7.88
CA GLY A 21 -23.27 1.87 7.45
C GLY A 21 -24.05 0.65 7.94
N ARG A 22 -23.44 -0.54 7.96
CA ARG A 22 -24.05 -1.78 8.47
C ARG A 22 -24.42 -1.70 9.96
N HIS A 23 -23.73 -0.88 10.73
CA HIS A 23 -23.97 -0.71 12.17
C HIS A 23 -24.62 0.64 12.52
N GLY A 24 -24.99 1.45 11.51
CA GLY A 24 -25.55 2.78 11.71
C GLY A 24 -24.60 3.75 12.42
N LEU A 25 -23.28 3.49 12.36
CA LEU A 25 -22.26 4.27 13.04
C LEU A 25 -21.79 5.43 12.18
N ARG A 26 -21.40 6.51 12.83
CA ARG A 26 -20.69 7.65 12.25
C ARG A 26 -19.20 7.54 12.58
N ALA A 27 -18.37 8.23 11.80
CA ALA A 27 -16.94 8.32 12.08
C ALA A 27 -16.66 8.91 13.48
N SER A 28 -17.53 9.79 13.99
CA SER A 28 -17.45 10.37 15.34
C SER A 28 -17.63 9.35 16.46
N ASP A 29 -18.19 8.17 16.17
CA ASP A 29 -18.46 7.14 17.16
C ASP A 29 -17.24 6.22 17.36
N LEU A 30 -16.20 6.36 16.54
CA LEU A 30 -14.97 5.57 16.62
C LEU A 30 -14.00 6.19 17.64
N ALA A 31 -13.59 5.39 18.63
CA ALA A 31 -12.57 5.80 19.58
C ALA A 31 -11.15 5.84 18.98
N ALA A 32 -10.87 4.96 18.02
CA ALA A 32 -9.56 4.82 17.38
C ALA A 32 -9.66 4.12 16.01
N VAL A 33 -8.60 4.21 15.22
CA VAL A 33 -8.42 3.48 13.96
C VAL A 33 -7.12 2.68 14.02
N GLY A 34 -7.20 1.36 13.88
CA GLY A 34 -6.05 0.50 13.67
C GLY A 34 -5.75 0.36 12.18
N VAL A 35 -4.49 0.52 11.79
CA VAL A 35 -4.05 0.36 10.40
C VAL A 35 -3.13 -0.86 10.32
N THR A 36 -3.45 -1.76 9.40
CA THR A 36 -2.61 -2.91 9.04
C THR A 36 -2.56 -3.03 7.53
N ASN A 37 -1.44 -3.49 6.99
CA ASN A 37 -1.20 -3.55 5.55
C ASN A 37 -0.37 -4.78 5.18
N GLN A 38 -0.44 -5.16 3.91
CA GLN A 38 0.58 -6.02 3.31
C GLN A 38 1.94 -5.32 3.42
N ARG A 39 2.93 -6.01 3.99
CA ARG A 39 4.28 -5.47 4.18
C ARG A 39 5.05 -5.45 2.84
N GLU A 40 6.21 -4.79 2.85
CA GLU A 40 7.17 -4.63 1.73
C GLU A 40 6.67 -3.91 0.46
N THR A 41 5.37 -3.93 0.15
CA THR A 41 4.78 -3.22 -0.99
C THR A 41 5.19 -1.75 -0.97
N THR A 42 5.78 -1.28 -2.07
CA THR A 42 6.35 0.06 -2.17
C THR A 42 5.53 0.93 -3.13
N VAL A 43 5.14 2.12 -2.67
CA VAL A 43 4.42 3.14 -3.44
C VAL A 43 5.26 4.41 -3.49
N LEU A 44 5.37 5.03 -4.66
CA LEU A 44 5.98 6.34 -4.84
C LEU A 44 4.91 7.32 -5.33
N TRP A 45 4.83 8.48 -4.69
CA TRP A 45 3.88 9.53 -5.03
C TRP A 45 4.54 10.91 -5.04
N ASP A 46 3.92 11.85 -5.77
CA ASP A 46 4.30 13.26 -5.72
C ASP A 46 3.78 13.89 -4.42
N ARG A 47 4.68 14.51 -3.64
CA ARG A 47 4.35 15.03 -2.29
C ARG A 47 3.34 16.18 -2.29
N HIS A 48 3.24 16.95 -3.38
CA HIS A 48 2.38 18.13 -3.44
C HIS A 48 0.97 17.78 -3.91
N THR A 49 0.84 16.77 -4.77
CA THR A 49 -0.41 16.36 -5.38
C THR A 49 -0.99 15.08 -4.77
N GLY A 50 -0.18 14.28 -4.07
CA GLY A 50 -0.55 12.96 -3.58
C GLY A 50 -0.71 11.91 -4.68
N ARG A 51 -0.44 12.25 -5.95
CA ARG A 51 -0.66 11.34 -7.08
C ARG A 51 0.45 10.29 -7.16
N PRO A 52 0.11 9.00 -7.34
CA PRO A 52 1.11 7.98 -7.59
C PRO A 52 1.89 8.27 -8.86
N VAL A 53 3.21 8.10 -8.79
CA VAL A 53 4.09 8.22 -9.97
C VAL A 53 3.92 7.01 -10.88
N ARG A 54 3.63 5.84 -10.29
CA ARG A 54 3.37 4.57 -10.97
C ARG A 54 2.61 3.62 -10.05
N ASN A 55 2.27 2.44 -10.57
CA ASN A 55 1.70 1.37 -9.76
C ASN A 55 2.62 0.96 -8.60
N ALA A 56 2.01 0.49 -7.52
CA ALA A 56 2.71 -0.11 -6.39
C ALA A 56 3.46 -1.36 -6.85
N ILE A 57 4.73 -1.50 -6.46
CA ILE A 57 5.42 -2.79 -6.55
C ILE A 57 5.03 -3.59 -5.32
N VAL A 58 4.38 -4.74 -5.53
CA VAL A 58 3.90 -5.60 -4.43
C VAL A 58 5.03 -6.51 -3.96
N TRP A 59 5.01 -6.92 -2.68
CA TRP A 59 6.02 -7.81 -2.08
C TRP A 59 6.33 -9.11 -2.85
N GLN A 60 5.38 -9.59 -3.66
CA GLN A 60 5.55 -10.79 -4.49
C GLN A 60 6.33 -10.52 -5.78
N ASP A 61 6.73 -9.28 -6.04
CA ASP A 61 7.44 -8.91 -7.25
C ASP A 61 8.91 -9.35 -7.19
N THR A 62 9.34 -10.10 -8.20
CA THR A 62 10.69 -10.66 -8.30
C THR A 62 11.60 -9.90 -9.25
N ARG A 63 11.20 -8.74 -9.80
CA ARG A 63 11.96 -8.06 -10.87
C ARG A 63 13.35 -7.59 -10.46
N THR A 64 13.63 -7.53 -9.17
CA THR A 64 14.92 -7.09 -8.62
C THR A 64 15.85 -8.25 -8.26
N GLU A 65 15.49 -9.50 -8.57
CA GLU A 65 16.27 -10.70 -8.26
C GLU A 65 17.73 -10.60 -8.74
N ASP A 66 17.97 -10.26 -10.01
CA ASP A 66 19.32 -10.07 -10.55
C ASP A 66 20.09 -8.95 -9.84
N LEU A 67 19.40 -7.88 -9.44
CA LEU A 67 20.02 -6.78 -8.70
C LEU A 67 20.45 -7.24 -7.31
N VAL A 68 19.59 -7.98 -6.60
CA VAL A 68 19.90 -8.54 -5.28
C VAL A 68 21.07 -9.52 -5.39
N ALA A 69 21.08 -10.40 -6.38
CA ALA A 69 22.18 -11.34 -6.62
C ALA A 69 23.52 -10.63 -6.81
N ARG A 70 23.54 -9.53 -7.59
CA ARG A 70 24.76 -8.71 -7.76
C ARG A 70 25.19 -7.99 -6.48
N LEU A 71 24.23 -7.51 -5.68
CA LEU A 71 24.54 -6.84 -4.41
C LEU A 71 25.15 -7.81 -3.41
N ALA A 72 24.64 -9.05 -3.34
CA ALA A 72 25.15 -10.09 -2.45
C ALA A 72 26.58 -10.56 -2.77
N GLN A 73 27.07 -10.32 -4.00
CA GLN A 73 28.46 -10.64 -4.40
C GLN A 73 29.45 -9.54 -4.03
N ARG A 74 28.99 -8.41 -3.46
CA ARG A 74 29.88 -7.32 -3.10
C ARG A 74 30.70 -7.68 -1.84
N PRO A 75 31.99 -7.34 -1.78
CA PRO A 75 32.86 -7.72 -0.66
C PRO A 75 32.48 -7.10 0.70
N ASP A 76 31.63 -6.09 0.69
CA ASP A 76 31.11 -5.33 1.84
C ASP A 76 29.66 -5.67 2.21
N ALA A 77 29.03 -6.61 1.49
CA ALA A 77 27.66 -7.07 1.74
C ALA A 77 27.56 -8.10 2.87
#